data_AF-A0A151QY50-F1
#
_entry.id   AF-A0A151QY50-F1
#
_cell.length_a   1.000
_cell.length_b   1.000
_cell.length_c   1.000
_cell.angle_alpha   90.00
_cell.angle_beta   90.00
_cell.angle_gamma   90.00
#
_symmetry.space_group_name_H-M   'P 1'
#
loop_
_entity.id
_entity.type
_entity.pdbx_description
1 polymer ?
#
loop_
_entity_poly.entity_id
_entity_poly.type
_entity_poly.pdbx_seq_one_letter_code
_entity_poly.pdbx_strand_id
1 'polypeptide(L)'
;LQFLFNNPTITRMKIYNERKIKKAKVKSCLFACVSQNIFTRIMTLKSLKGIRDYLKEEYVGDERIQMLHALQTLEQKRFMRQE
;
A
#
# COMPACT_ATOMS: atom_id res chain seq x y z
N LEU A 1 0.52 35.67 -2.54
CA LEU A 1 -0.13 34.35 -2.74
C LEU A 1 0.26 33.27 -1.69
N GLN A 2 1.22 33.52 -0.79
CA GLN A 2 1.72 32.55 0.20
C GLN A 2 0.82 32.36 1.46
N PHE A 3 -0.23 33.16 1.65
CA PHE A 3 -0.87 33.29 2.98
C PHE A 3 -2.07 32.37 3.23
N LEU A 4 -2.65 31.74 2.20
CA LEU A 4 -3.84 30.88 2.35
C LEU A 4 -3.53 29.42 2.71
N PHE A 5 -2.29 28.96 2.50
CA PHE A 5 -1.88 27.58 2.81
C PHE A 5 -1.63 27.36 4.32
N ASN A 6 -1.55 28.44 5.10
CA ASN A 6 -1.30 28.36 6.54
C ASN A 6 -2.59 28.29 7.38
N ASN A 7 -3.78 28.30 6.75
CA ASN A 7 -5.00 28.06 7.50
C ASN A 7 -5.12 26.55 7.80
N PRO A 8 -5.11 26.15 9.09
CA PRO A 8 -5.10 24.74 9.48
C PRO A 8 -6.30 23.95 8.93
N THR A 9 -7.43 24.61 8.65
CA THR A 9 -8.61 23.99 8.05
C THR A 9 -8.38 23.59 6.59
N ILE A 10 -7.74 24.44 5.78
CA ILE A 10 -7.46 24.16 4.37
C ILE A 10 -6.42 23.04 4.26
N THR A 11 -5.39 23.07 5.10
CA THR A 11 -4.37 22.01 5.19
C THR A 11 -4.98 20.68 5.61
N ARG A 12 -5.90 20.69 6.60
CA ARG A 12 -6.62 19.48 7.04
C ARG A 12 -7.52 18.91 5.93
N MET A 13 -8.22 19.76 5.19
CA MET A 13 -9.03 19.35 4.03
C MET A 13 -8.18 18.70 2.93
N LYS A 14 -7.03 19.29 2.60
CA LYS A 14 -6.10 18.72 1.61
C LYS A 14 -5.61 17.34 2.04
N ILE A 15 -5.09 17.21 3.26
CA ILE A 15 -4.62 15.92 3.80
C ILE A 15 -5.73 14.87 3.78
N TYR A 16 -6.96 15.23 4.14
CA TYR A 16 -8.09 14.32 4.11
C TYR A 16 -8.42 13.83 2.68
N ASN A 17 -8.47 14.76 1.72
CA ASN A 17 -8.72 14.42 0.31
C ASN A 17 -7.59 13.56 -0.28
N GLU A 18 -6.33 13.88 0.02
CA GLU A 18 -5.17 13.07 -0.38
C GLU A 18 -5.24 11.66 0.19
N ARG A 19 -5.62 11.50 1.48
CA ARG A 19 -5.82 10.18 2.09
C ARG A 19 -6.92 9.39 1.39
N LYS A 20 -8.03 10.03 1.00
CA LYS A 20 -9.10 9.39 0.22
C LYS A 20 -8.62 8.94 -1.15
N ILE A 21 -7.93 9.81 -1.88
CA ILE A 21 -7.37 9.49 -3.20
C ILE A 21 -6.36 8.35 -3.09
N LYS A 22 -5.46 8.39 -2.11
CA LYS A 22 -4.49 7.33 -1.86
C LYS A 22 -5.17 6.00 -1.57
N LYS A 23 -6.23 6.00 -0.75
CA LYS A 23 -7.02 4.79 -0.47
C LYS A 23 -7.67 4.22 -1.74
N ALA A 24 -8.22 5.07 -2.61
CA ALA A 24 -8.80 4.64 -3.89
C ALA A 24 -7.74 4.08 -4.85
N LYS A 25 -6.59 4.74 -4.98
CA LYS A 25 -5.47 4.28 -5.81
C LYS A 25 -4.94 2.92 -5.35
N VAL A 26 -4.79 2.72 -4.03
CA VAL A 26 -4.37 1.42 -3.46
C VAL A 26 -5.37 0.32 -3.83
N LYS A 27 -6.68 0.58 -3.70
CA LYS A 27 -7.72 -0.39 -4.10
C LYS A 27 -7.66 -0.73 -5.59
N SER A 28 -7.53 0.28 -6.45
CA SER A 28 -7.45 0.08 -7.90
C SER A 28 -6.20 -0.68 -8.33
N CYS A 29 -5.04 -0.35 -7.72
CA CYS A 29 -3.79 -1.05 -7.97
C CYS A 29 -3.92 -2.52 -7.54
N LEU A 30 -4.45 -2.76 -6.34
CA LEU A 30 -4.68 -4.11 -5.84
C LEU A 30 -5.57 -4.91 -6.79
N PHE A 31 -6.70 -4.34 -7.23
CA PHE A 31 -7.61 -4.97 -8.18
C PHE A 31 -6.93 -5.35 -9.51
N ALA A 32 -6.02 -4.52 -10.01
CA ALA A 32 -5.28 -4.81 -11.24
C ALA A 32 -4.19 -5.88 -11.05
N CYS A 33 -3.65 -6.03 -9.84
CA CYS A 33 -2.53 -6.92 -9.56
C CYS A 33 -2.92 -8.34 -9.13
N VAL A 34 -4.14 -8.55 -8.62
CA VAL A 34 -4.57 -9.86 -8.08
C VAL A 34 -5.85 -10.36 -8.76
N SER A 35 -6.11 -11.66 -8.65
CA SER A 35 -7.36 -12.23 -9.15
C SER A 35 -8.57 -11.71 -8.35
N GLN A 36 -9.75 -11.70 -8.97
CA GLN A 36 -11.01 -11.25 -8.35
C GLN A 36 -11.30 -11.95 -7.01
N ASN A 37 -10.97 -13.24 -6.91
CA ASN A 37 -11.20 -14.04 -5.72
C ASN A 37 -10.32 -13.56 -4.55
N ILE A 38 -9.02 -13.38 -4.81
CA ILE A 38 -8.04 -12.87 -3.83
C ILE A 38 -8.41 -11.44 -3.42
N PHE A 39 -8.80 -10.59 -4.37
CA PHE A 39 -9.27 -9.23 -4.08
C PHE A 39 -10.46 -9.22 -3.12
N THR A 40 -11.47 -10.07 -3.39
CA THR A 40 -12.67 -10.18 -2.54
C THR A 40 -12.31 -10.63 -1.14
N ARG A 41 -11.39 -11.60 -1.01
CA ARG A 41 -10.90 -12.10 0.29
C ARG A 41 -10.11 -11.03 1.07
N ILE A 42 -9.27 -10.26 0.39
CA ILE A 42 -8.55 -9.14 1.03
C ILE A 42 -9.52 -8.07 1.54
N MET A 43 -10.59 -7.79 0.80
CA MET A 43 -11.58 -6.79 1.16
C MET A 43 -12.40 -7.15 2.42
N THR A 44 -12.49 -8.42 2.79
CA THR A 44 -13.15 -8.85 4.04
C THR A 44 -12.22 -8.75 5.27
N LEU A 45 -10.91 -8.64 5.05
CA LEU A 45 -9.91 -8.52 6.11
C LEU A 45 -9.83 -7.06 6.61
N LYS A 46 -10.02 -6.88 7.91
CA LYS A 46 -10.08 -5.55 8.55
C LYS A 46 -8.72 -4.99 8.96
N SER A 47 -7.67 -5.79 8.95
CA SER A 47 -6.35 -5.41 9.44
C SER A 47 -5.25 -5.67 8.41
N LEU A 48 -4.26 -4.76 8.36
CA LEU A 48 -3.10 -4.92 7.48
C LEU A 48 -2.32 -6.20 7.79
N LYS A 49 -2.27 -6.59 9.07
CA LYS A 49 -1.66 -7.85 9.50
C LYS A 49 -2.39 -9.04 8.90
N GLY A 50 -3.72 -9.09 8.99
CA GLY A 50 -4.51 -10.16 8.40
C GLY A 50 -4.35 -10.25 6.89
N ILE A 51 -4.30 -9.11 6.19
CA ILE A 51 -4.04 -9.06 4.75
C ILE A 51 -2.65 -9.66 4.42
N ARG A 52 -1.62 -9.28 5.19
CA ARG A 52 -0.26 -9.78 5.00
C ARG A 52 -0.15 -11.28 5.25
N ASP A 53 -0.75 -11.78 6.33
CA ASP A 53 -0.71 -13.20 6.69
C ASP A 53 -1.46 -14.04 5.64
N TYR A 54 -2.64 -13.59 5.20
CA TYR A 54 -3.39 -14.22 4.10
C TYR A 54 -2.60 -14.26 2.79
N LEU A 55 -2.01 -13.14 2.37
CA LEU A 55 -1.19 -13.10 1.16
C LEU A 55 0.05 -13.98 1.28
N LYS A 56 0.63 -14.09 2.48
CA LYS A 56 1.76 -14.98 2.71
C LYS A 56 1.34 -16.44 2.52
N GLU A 57 0.18 -16.84 3.05
CA GLU A 57 -0.40 -18.19 2.91
C GLU A 57 -0.82 -18.52 1.47
N GLU A 58 -1.56 -17.62 0.82
CA GLU A 58 -2.11 -17.81 -0.53
C GLU A 58 -1.02 -18.01 -1.59
N TYR A 59 0.15 -17.41 -1.36
CA TYR A 59 1.27 -17.41 -2.29
C TYR A 59 2.54 -18.05 -1.68
N VAL A 60 2.39 -18.91 -0.68
CA VAL A 60 3.52 -19.73 -0.19
C VAL A 60 4.06 -20.55 -1.37
N GLY A 61 5.34 -20.36 -1.69
CA GLY A 61 6.00 -21.08 -2.78
C GLY A 61 5.81 -20.46 -4.17
N ASP A 62 5.11 -19.32 -4.29
CA ASP A 62 5.05 -18.56 -5.55
C ASP A 62 6.34 -17.74 -5.74
N GLU A 63 7.01 -17.97 -6.88
CA GLU A 63 8.23 -17.25 -7.28
C GLU A 63 8.04 -15.72 -7.30
N ARG A 64 6.81 -15.23 -7.54
CA ARG A 64 6.49 -13.79 -7.54
C ARG A 64 6.60 -13.18 -6.14
N ILE A 65 6.26 -13.92 -5.09
CA ILE A 65 6.46 -13.44 -3.70
C ILE A 65 7.93 -13.47 -3.34
N GLN A 66 8.69 -14.47 -3.79
CA GLN A 66 10.14 -14.48 -3.60
C GLN A 66 10.79 -13.27 -4.29
N MET A 67 10.34 -12.94 -5.51
CA MET A 67 10.82 -11.78 -6.26
C MET A 67 10.44 -10.45 -5.59
N LEU A 68 9.20 -10.31 -5.09
CA LEU A 68 8.78 -9.12 -4.33
C LEU A 68 9.59 -8.93 -3.04
N HIS A 69 9.84 -10.03 -2.31
CA HIS A 69 10.62 -10.01 -1.07
C HIS A 69 12.11 -9.69 -1.35
N ALA A 70 12.67 -10.20 -2.45
CA ALA A 70 14.01 -9.87 -2.90
C ALA A 70 14.14 -8.39 -3.28
N LEU A 71 13.16 -7.82 -3.99
CA LEU A 71 13.12 -6.41 -4.34
C LEU A 71 13.02 -5.51 -3.10
N GLN A 72 12.11 -5.81 -2.17
CA GLN A 72 11.98 -5.06 -0.93
C GLN A 72 13.28 -5.11 -0.09
N THR A 73 13.95 -6.26 -0.07
CA THR A 73 15.25 -6.44 0.60
C THR A 73 16.35 -5.61 -0.09
N LEU A 74 16.37 -5.55 -1.42
CA LEU A 74 17.34 -4.74 -2.18
C LEU A 74 17.13 -3.24 -1.97
N GLU A 75 15.88 -2.77 -1.89
CA GLU A 75 15.57 -1.37 -1.57
C GLU A 75 15.99 -1.02 -0.14
N GLN A 76 15.70 -1.89 0.84
CA GLN A 76 16.19 -1.70 2.21
C GLN A 76 17.71 -1.65 2.27
N LYS A 77 18.40 -2.55 1.57
CA LYS A 77 19.88 -2.55 1.48
C LYS A 77 20.44 -1.33 0.74
N ARG A 78 19.68 -0.71 -0.17
CA ARG A 78 20.06 0.55 -0.81
C ARG A 78 19.90 1.72 0.14
N PHE A 79 18.78 1.77 0.87
CA PHE A 79 18.51 2.79 1.88
C PHE A 79 19.57 2.79 2.98
N MET A 80 19.90 1.62 3.53
CA MET A 80 20.93 1.46 4.57
C MET A 80 22.38 1.70 4.09
N ARG A 81 22.61 1.87 2.78
CA ARG A 81 23.94 2.19 2.21
C ARG A 81 24.11 3.67 1.87
N GLN A 82 23.04 4.46 1.99
CA GLN A 82 23.06 5.90 1.76
C GLN A 82 23.11 6.73 3.06
N GLU A 83 23.22 6.05 4.21
CA GLU A 83 23.66 6.61 5.51
C GLU A 83 25.11 6.19 5.76
#